data_AF-A0A948W7Q7-F1
#
_entry.id   AF-A0A948W7Q7-F1
#
_cell.length_a   1.000
_cell.length_b   1.000
_cell.length_c   1.000
_cell.angle_alpha   90.00
_cell.angle_beta   90.00
_cell.angle_gamma   90.00
#
_symmetry.space_group_name_H-M   'P 1'
#
loop_
_entity.id
_entity.type
_entity.pdbx_description
1 polymer ?
#
loop_
_entity_poly.entity_id
_entity_poly.type
_entity_poly.pdbx_seq_one_letter_code
_entity_poly.pdbx_strand_id
1 'polypeptide(L)'
;MTRNKRLTLWSALPPYLGGKRRLCPLIFREVDRILPRKLWPGMTFLDGFLGGGSVSLYAKAQGFRVVSVDIAERSIVVGQALIQNSSVRLRREDILRVAADKYEPPGQVEQNYAPQAFTRAQARLLDRILAMAGEARDMARQGLLRLLAVRVAL
;
A
#
# COMPACT_ATOMS: atom_id res chain seq x y z
N MET A 1 4.85 15.58 -24.22
CA MET A 1 5.79 15.49 -23.09
C MET A 1 5.03 15.60 -21.77
N THR A 2 4.64 14.48 -21.17
CA THR A 2 4.02 14.49 -19.84
C THR A 2 5.10 14.62 -18.77
N ARG A 3 5.07 15.73 -18.03
CA ARG A 3 5.99 16.03 -16.92
C ARG A 3 5.88 14.90 -15.89
N ASN A 4 6.93 14.11 -15.72
CA ASN A 4 6.96 12.99 -14.79
C ASN A 4 6.86 13.55 -13.35
N LYS A 5 5.65 13.61 -12.78
CA LYS A 5 5.45 14.09 -11.40
C LYS A 5 6.20 13.13 -10.47
N ARG A 6 7.22 13.65 -9.77
CA ARG A 6 7.96 12.88 -8.77
C ARG A 6 6.98 12.44 -7.68
N LEU A 7 6.82 11.14 -7.50
CA LEU A 7 5.96 10.61 -6.44
C LEU A 7 6.54 11.04 -5.08
N THR A 8 5.69 11.63 -4.25
CA THR A 8 6.02 11.89 -2.84
C THR A 8 5.98 10.61 -2.03
N LEU A 9 6.65 10.57 -0.87
CA LEU A 9 6.69 9.42 0.05
C LEU A 9 5.30 8.81 0.33
N TRP A 10 4.27 9.66 0.41
CA TRP A 10 2.91 9.25 0.79
C TRP A 10 2.02 8.84 -0.38
N SER A 11 2.49 8.99 -1.61
CA SER A 11 1.65 8.90 -2.81
C SER A 11 1.00 7.53 -2.99
N ALA A 12 1.60 6.47 -2.42
CA ALA A 12 1.09 5.11 -2.48
C ALA A 12 0.12 4.76 -1.34
N LEU A 13 0.06 5.54 -0.26
CA LEU A 13 -0.78 5.23 0.90
C LEU A 13 -2.25 5.61 0.63
N PRO A 14 -3.23 4.74 0.94
CA PRO A 14 -4.65 5.07 0.81
C PRO A 14 -5.07 6.12 1.85
N PRO A 15 -6.13 6.91 1.62
CA PRO A 15 -6.71 7.76 2.66
C PRO A 15 -7.01 6.95 3.93
N TYR A 16 -6.71 7.52 5.10
CA TYR A 16 -6.92 6.84 6.38
C TYR A 16 -7.35 7.85 7.43
N LEU A 17 -8.54 7.63 8.02
CA LEU A 17 -9.06 8.47 9.08
C LEU A 17 -8.13 8.43 10.29
N GLY A 18 -7.76 9.61 10.82
CA GLY A 18 -6.78 9.70 11.90
C GLY A 18 -5.33 9.44 11.46
N GLY A 19 -5.05 9.40 10.16
CA GLY A 19 -3.69 9.20 9.62
C GLY A 19 -2.72 10.30 10.08
N LYS A 20 -1.47 9.91 10.36
CA LYS A 20 -0.46 10.77 11.02
C LYS A 20 0.55 11.40 10.07
N ARG A 21 0.27 11.44 8.76
CA ARG A 21 1.23 11.94 7.72
C ARG A 21 1.84 13.30 8.05
N ARG A 22 1.01 14.27 8.44
CA ARG A 22 1.46 15.63 8.80
C ARG A 22 2.21 15.70 10.12
N LEU A 23 1.95 14.74 11.02
CA LEU A 23 2.57 14.69 12.35
C LEU A 23 3.88 13.89 12.36
N CYS A 24 4.18 13.09 11.32
CA CYS A 24 5.39 12.27 11.28
C CYS A 24 6.68 13.09 11.53
N PRO A 25 6.92 14.26 10.90
CA PRO A 25 8.11 15.05 11.20
C PRO A 25 8.21 15.47 12.67
N LEU A 26 7.08 15.79 13.31
CA LEU A 26 7.02 16.18 14.71
C LEU A 26 7.27 14.98 15.64
N ILE A 27 6.59 13.85 15.40
CA ILE A 27 6.78 12.62 16.17
C ILE A 27 8.26 12.22 16.18
N PHE A 28 8.88 12.18 15.00
CA PHE A 28 10.27 11.76 14.87
C PHE A 28 11.28 12.82 15.35
N ARG A 29 10.90 14.09 15.44
CA ARG A 29 11.69 15.10 16.15
C ARG A 29 11.73 14.80 17.65
N GLU A 30 10.61 14.41 18.25
CA GLU A 30 10.58 14.05 19.68
C GLU A 30 11.35 12.74 19.94
N VAL A 31 11.30 11.78 19.03
CA VAL A 31 12.18 10.58 19.11
C VAL A 31 13.66 10.97 19.06
N ASP A 32 14.04 11.91 18.19
CA ASP A 32 15.43 12.36 18.02
C ASP A 32 16.01 13.01 19.31
N ARG A 33 15.15 13.63 20.13
CA ARG A 33 15.55 14.22 21.42
C ARG A 33 16.04 13.19 22.43
N ILE A 34 15.55 11.95 22.34
CA ILE A 34 15.89 10.86 23.27
C ILE A 34 16.81 9.81 22.64
N LEU A 35 16.73 9.64 21.32
CA LEU A 35 17.52 8.70 20.55
C LEU A 35 18.01 9.43 19.30
N PRO A 36 19.28 9.86 19.24
CA PRO A 36 19.79 10.63 18.12
C PRO A 36 19.65 9.91 16.78
N ARG A 37 19.22 10.64 15.74
CA ARG A 37 19.00 10.13 14.36
C ARG A 37 20.12 9.28 13.79
N LYS A 38 21.38 9.61 14.09
CA LYS A 38 22.56 8.87 13.64
C LYS A 38 22.57 7.40 14.09
N LEU A 39 21.82 7.08 15.15
CA LEU A 39 21.70 5.74 15.72
C LEU A 39 20.51 4.96 15.17
N TRP A 40 19.58 5.60 14.45
CA TRP A 40 18.37 4.96 13.95
C TRP A 40 18.61 3.84 12.92
N PRO A 41 19.60 3.95 11.99
CA PRO A 41 19.87 2.89 11.04
C PRO A 41 20.14 1.55 11.73
N GLY A 42 19.37 0.52 11.38
CA GLY A 42 19.49 -0.82 11.96
C GLY A 42 18.73 -1.04 13.28
N MET A 43 18.19 0.02 13.91
CA MET A 43 17.26 -0.14 15.04
C MET A 43 15.90 -0.62 14.57
N THR A 44 15.16 -1.27 15.46
CA THR A 44 13.79 -1.73 15.17
C THR A 44 12.76 -0.74 15.71
N PHE A 45 11.92 -0.22 14.83
CA PHE A 45 10.73 0.56 15.17
C PHE A 45 9.51 -0.39 15.25
N LEU A 46 8.89 -0.46 16.43
CA LEU A 46 7.71 -1.27 16.69
C LEU A 46 6.45 -0.41 16.56
N ASP A 47 5.64 -0.66 15.54
CA ASP A 47 4.37 0.01 15.29
C ASP A 47 3.20 -0.92 15.62
N GLY A 48 2.65 -0.80 16.84
CA GLY A 48 1.56 -1.65 17.31
C GLY A 48 0.20 -1.41 16.62
N PHE A 49 0.08 -0.32 15.84
CA PHE A 49 -1.17 0.08 15.18
C PHE A 49 -0.86 0.70 13.83
N LEU A 50 -0.51 -0.14 12.84
CA LEU A 50 -0.06 0.30 11.52
C LEU A 50 -1.01 1.32 10.88
N GLY A 51 -2.31 1.06 10.97
CA GLY A 51 -3.38 1.86 10.37
C GLY A 51 -3.11 2.12 8.89
N GLY A 52 -3.10 3.39 8.50
CA GLY A 52 -2.79 3.80 7.13
C GLY A 52 -1.31 3.75 6.75
N GLY A 53 -0.43 3.27 7.61
CA GLY A 53 0.99 3.03 7.35
C GLY A 53 1.91 4.25 7.33
N SER A 54 1.42 5.45 7.63
CA SER A 54 2.23 6.67 7.50
C SER A 54 3.41 6.71 8.47
N VAL A 55 3.22 6.29 9.72
CA VAL A 55 4.28 6.32 10.76
C VAL A 55 5.34 5.28 10.44
N SER A 56 4.95 4.02 10.23
CA SER A 56 5.83 2.94 9.78
C SER A 56 6.60 3.28 8.50
N LEU A 57 5.95 3.84 7.48
CA LEU A 57 6.65 4.19 6.24
C LEU A 57 7.65 5.34 6.46
N TYR A 58 7.33 6.29 7.34
CA TYR A 58 8.29 7.32 7.74
C TYR A 58 9.49 6.70 8.47
N ALA A 59 9.24 5.83 9.46
CA ALA A 59 10.30 5.15 10.21
C ALA A 59 11.27 4.43 9.27
N LYS A 60 10.71 3.65 8.34
CA LYS A 60 11.48 2.93 7.32
C LYS A 60 12.32 3.89 6.46
N ALA A 61 11.73 5.00 6.01
CA ALA A 61 12.45 6.01 5.23
C ALA A 61 13.59 6.69 6.01
N GLN A 62 13.54 6.67 7.34
CA GLN A 62 14.60 7.20 8.22
C GLN A 62 15.66 6.15 8.59
N GLY A 63 15.56 4.91 8.07
CA GLY A 63 16.57 3.86 8.25
C GLY A 63 16.24 2.82 9.32
N PHE A 64 15.10 2.93 10.00
CA PHE A 64 14.66 1.88 10.92
C PHE A 64 14.29 0.59 10.16
N ARG A 65 14.61 -0.56 10.75
CA ARG A 65 13.86 -1.80 10.50
C ARG A 65 12.49 -1.63 11.14
N VAL A 66 11.41 -1.90 10.42
CA VAL A 66 10.06 -1.71 10.95
C VAL A 66 9.38 -3.05 11.15
N VAL A 67 8.75 -3.23 12.31
CA VAL A 67 7.84 -4.33 12.60
C VAL A 67 6.52 -3.70 13.00
N SER A 68 5.46 -4.04 12.28
CA SER A 68 4.15 -3.42 12.44
C SER A 68 3.05 -4.45 12.52
N VAL A 69 2.01 -4.18 13.31
CA VAL A 69 0.82 -5.05 13.42
C VAL A 69 -0.46 -4.22 13.26
N ASP A 70 -1.52 -4.88 12.83
CA ASP A 70 -2.88 -4.33 12.80
C ASP A 70 -3.89 -5.48 12.68
N ILE A 71 -5.13 -5.23 13.08
CA ILE A 71 -6.24 -6.17 12.93
C ILE A 71 -6.91 -6.04 11.56
N ALA A 72 -6.87 -4.86 10.93
CA ALA A 72 -7.55 -4.61 9.68
C ALA A 72 -6.76 -5.13 8.49
N GLU A 73 -7.40 -5.93 7.63
CA GLU A 73 -6.77 -6.51 6.43
C GLU A 73 -6.17 -5.44 5.51
N ARG A 74 -6.86 -4.30 5.33
CA ARG A 74 -6.33 -3.18 4.54
C ARG A 74 -4.98 -2.66 5.06
N SER A 75 -4.79 -2.66 6.38
CA SER A 75 -3.55 -2.23 7.02
C SER A 75 -2.47 -3.29 6.78
N ILE A 76 -2.81 -4.58 6.94
CA ILE A 76 -1.90 -5.70 6.64
C ILE A 76 -1.40 -5.62 5.18
N VAL A 77 -2.30 -5.33 4.22
CA VAL A 77 -1.95 -5.12 2.81
C VAL A 77 -0.95 -3.96 2.64
N VAL A 78 -1.16 -2.82 3.31
CA VAL A 78 -0.20 -1.70 3.32
C VAL A 78 1.15 -2.14 3.88
N GLY A 79 1.14 -2.92 4.96
CA GLY A 79 2.33 -3.51 5.59
C GLY A 79 3.14 -4.34 4.61
N GLN A 80 2.51 -5.31 3.95
CA GLN A 80 3.15 -6.17 2.95
C GLN A 80 3.66 -5.36 1.75
N ALA A 81 2.83 -4.45 1.23
CA ALA A 81 3.10 -3.72 0.00
C ALA A 81 4.22 -2.67 0.12
N LEU A 82 4.33 -2.00 1.27
CA LEU A 82 5.18 -0.81 1.44
C LEU A 82 6.19 -0.93 2.59
N ILE A 83 5.83 -1.61 3.69
CA ILE A 83 6.71 -1.73 4.86
C ILE A 83 7.65 -2.92 4.69
N GLN A 84 7.14 -4.09 4.31
CA GLN A 84 7.95 -5.29 4.06
C GLN A 84 8.70 -5.21 2.73
N ASN A 85 8.05 -4.72 1.67
CA ASN A 85 8.66 -4.59 0.35
C ASN A 85 9.67 -3.43 0.28
N SER A 86 10.90 -3.69 -0.18
CA SER A 86 11.94 -2.66 -0.34
C SER A 86 12.46 -2.49 -1.77
N SER A 87 12.08 -3.37 -2.71
CA SER A 87 12.69 -3.43 -4.04
C SER A 87 11.72 -3.72 -5.18
N VAL A 88 10.61 -4.42 -4.90
CA VAL A 88 9.65 -4.82 -5.93
C VAL A 88 8.80 -3.62 -6.32
N ARG A 89 8.54 -3.48 -7.62
CA ARG A 89 7.67 -2.46 -8.21
C ARG A 89 6.75 -3.10 -9.22
N LEU A 90 5.51 -2.60 -9.29
CA LEU A 90 4.65 -2.87 -10.44
C LEU A 90 5.20 -2.11 -11.64
N ARG A 91 5.37 -2.82 -12.74
CA ARG A 91 5.83 -2.27 -14.00
C ARG A 91 4.65 -1.87 -14.87
N ARG A 92 4.93 -1.14 -15.96
CA ARG A 92 3.90 -0.75 -16.93
C ARG A 92 3.17 -1.97 -17.48
N GLU A 93 3.89 -3.06 -17.73
CA GLU A 93 3.34 -4.31 -18.25
C GLU A 93 2.30 -4.92 -17.29
N ASP A 94 2.55 -4.83 -15.99
CA ASP A 94 1.61 -5.29 -14.95
C ASP A 94 0.30 -4.50 -15.02
N ILE A 95 0.40 -3.17 -15.14
CA ILE A 95 -0.76 -2.28 -15.24
C ILE A 95 -1.54 -2.53 -16.53
N LEU A 96 -0.84 -2.70 -17.67
CA LEU A 96 -1.48 -3.00 -18.94
C LEU A 96 -2.20 -4.35 -18.92
N ARG A 97 -1.63 -5.36 -18.24
CA ARG A 97 -2.26 -6.68 -18.12
C ARG A 97 -3.54 -6.63 -17.29
N VAL A 98 -3.57 -5.84 -16.22
CA VAL A 98 -4.78 -5.60 -15.41
C VAL A 98 -5.84 -4.80 -16.19
N ALA A 99 -5.40 -3.79 -16.96
CA ALA A 99 -6.28 -2.91 -17.71
C ALA A 99 -6.79 -3.55 -19.01
N ALA A 100 -6.17 -4.62 -19.49
CA ALA A 100 -6.59 -5.33 -20.68
C ALA A 100 -8.03 -5.81 -20.51
N ASP A 101 -8.91 -5.35 -21.40
CA ASP A 101 -10.30 -5.79 -21.41
C ASP A 101 -10.35 -7.18 -22.03
N LYS A 102 -10.41 -8.19 -21.16
CA LYS A 102 -10.61 -9.58 -21.55
C LYS A 102 -12.05 -9.94 -21.27
N TYR A 103 -12.67 -10.66 -22.21
CA TYR A 103 -13.94 -11.31 -21.96
C TYR A 103 -13.71 -12.45 -20.97
N GLU A 104 -14.03 -12.20 -19.70
CA GLU A 104 -13.92 -13.14 -18.59
C GLU A 104 -15.27 -13.23 -17.87
N PRO A 105 -15.63 -14.39 -17.30
CA PRO A 105 -16.79 -14.50 -16.43
C PRO A 105 -16.70 -13.51 -15.25
N PRO A 106 -17.83 -12.97 -14.76
CA PRO A 106 -17.83 -12.08 -13.60
C PRO A 106 -17.10 -12.69 -12.40
N GLY A 107 -16.22 -11.91 -11.76
CA GLY A 107 -15.54 -12.33 -10.54
C GLY A 107 -16.38 -12.05 -9.28
N GLN A 108 -15.78 -12.26 -8.10
CA GLN A 108 -16.50 -12.10 -6.83
C GLN A 108 -16.94 -10.66 -6.59
N VAL A 109 -16.15 -9.67 -7.02
CA VAL A 109 -16.48 -8.25 -6.83
C VAL A 109 -17.65 -7.87 -7.74
N GLU A 110 -17.61 -8.23 -9.03
CA GLU A 110 -18.71 -7.97 -9.95
C GLU A 110 -20.01 -8.65 -9.52
N GLN A 111 -19.95 -9.93 -9.11
CA GLN A 111 -21.15 -10.68 -8.73
C GLN A 111 -21.85 -10.13 -7.48
N ASN A 112 -21.08 -9.72 -6.47
CA ASN A 112 -21.63 -9.43 -5.14
C ASN A 112 -21.76 -7.92 -4.84
N TYR A 113 -21.03 -7.07 -5.56
CA TYR A 113 -20.92 -5.64 -5.22
C TYR A 113 -21.28 -4.70 -6.38
N ALA A 114 -21.53 -5.22 -7.59
CA ALA A 114 -22.02 -4.41 -8.71
C ALA A 114 -23.52 -4.64 -8.94
N PRO A 115 -24.31 -3.57 -9.18
CA PRO A 115 -23.90 -2.16 -9.29
C PRO A 115 -23.94 -1.37 -7.98
N GLN A 116 -24.23 -1.99 -6.83
CA GLN A 116 -24.60 -1.29 -5.60
C GLN A 116 -23.44 -0.48 -4.99
N ALA A 117 -22.23 -1.04 -5.00
CA ALA A 117 -21.03 -0.38 -4.48
C ALA A 117 -20.07 0.07 -5.59
N PHE A 118 -20.01 -0.67 -6.70
CA PHE A 118 -19.12 -0.38 -7.83
C PHE A 118 -19.87 -0.43 -9.15
N THR A 119 -19.43 0.38 -10.13
CA THR A 119 -19.83 0.14 -11.51
C THR A 119 -19.30 -1.23 -11.99
N ARG A 120 -19.97 -1.88 -12.95
CA ARG A 120 -19.49 -3.16 -13.50
C ARG A 120 -18.06 -3.07 -14.03
N ALA A 121 -17.70 -1.95 -14.67
CA ALA A 121 -16.35 -1.72 -15.18
C ALA A 121 -15.31 -1.66 -14.04
N GLN A 122 -15.60 -0.96 -12.95
CA GLN A 122 -14.72 -0.92 -11.77
C GLN A 122 -14.64 -2.28 -11.08
N ALA A 123 -15.75 -2.98 -10.93
CA ALA A 123 -15.79 -4.29 -10.30
C ALA A 123 -14.96 -5.32 -11.08
N ARG A 124 -15.09 -5.36 -12.41
CA ARG A 124 -14.23 -6.19 -13.29
C ARG A 124 -12.76 -5.85 -13.17
N LEU A 125 -12.42 -4.57 -13.10
CA LEU A 125 -11.04 -4.13 -12.89
C LEU A 125 -10.50 -4.64 -11.55
N LEU A 126 -11.29 -4.52 -10.47
CA LEU A 126 -10.93 -5.02 -9.15
C LEU A 126 -10.75 -6.54 -9.15
N ASP A 127 -11.66 -7.28 -9.78
CA ASP A 127 -11.56 -8.74 -9.92
C ASP A 127 -10.26 -9.14 -10.65
N ARG A 128 -9.90 -8.48 -11.75
CA ARG A 128 -8.64 -8.73 -12.46
C ARG A 128 -7.40 -8.42 -11.63
N ILE A 129 -7.42 -7.34 -10.84
CA ILE A 129 -6.31 -7.01 -9.92
C ILE A 129 -6.17 -8.10 -8.87
N LEU A 130 -7.27 -8.53 -8.26
CA LEU A 130 -7.28 -9.53 -7.20
C LEU A 130 -6.90 -10.92 -7.71
N ALA A 131 -7.35 -11.30 -8.90
CA ALA A 131 -6.92 -12.53 -9.58
C ALA A 131 -5.40 -12.53 -9.80
N MET A 132 -4.86 -11.45 -10.36
CA MET A 132 -3.41 -11.31 -10.54
C MET A 132 -2.64 -11.32 -9.22
N ALA A 133 -3.22 -10.77 -8.15
CA ALA A 133 -2.63 -10.84 -6.82
C ALA A 133 -2.61 -12.27 -6.26
N GLY A 134 -3.61 -13.09 -6.59
CA GLY A 134 -3.66 -14.51 -6.24
C GLY A 134 -2.61 -15.36 -6.98
N GLU A 135 -2.26 -14.98 -8.20
CA GLU A 135 -1.24 -15.65 -9.02
C GLU A 135 0.20 -15.21 -8.68
N ALA A 136 0.37 -14.12 -7.94
CA ALA A 136 1.68 -13.56 -7.62
C ALA A 136 2.46 -14.51 -6.68
N ARG A 137 3.68 -14.88 -7.10
CA ARG A 137 4.54 -15.82 -6.37
C ARG A 137 5.25 -15.21 -5.16
N ASP A 138 5.42 -13.89 -5.14
CA ASP A 138 6.09 -13.18 -4.06
C ASP A 138 5.13 -12.25 -3.31
N MET A 139 5.29 -12.18 -1.98
CA MET A 139 4.42 -11.40 -1.10
C MET A 139 4.45 -9.89 -1.41
N ALA A 140 5.57 -9.37 -1.90
CA ALA A 140 5.69 -7.94 -2.20
C ALA A 140 4.83 -7.56 -3.40
N ARG A 141 4.90 -8.33 -4.49
CA ARG A 141 4.04 -8.17 -5.67
C ARG A 141 2.58 -8.40 -5.34
N GLN A 142 2.27 -9.44 -4.56
CA GLN A 142 0.91 -9.69 -4.08
C GLN A 142 0.37 -8.50 -3.27
N GLY A 143 1.15 -7.99 -2.31
CA GLY A 143 0.81 -6.83 -1.51
C GLY A 143 0.59 -5.57 -2.36
N LEU A 144 1.48 -5.31 -3.32
CA LEU A 144 1.34 -4.15 -4.23
C LEU A 144 0.08 -4.22 -5.09
N LEU A 145 -0.30 -5.40 -5.61
CA LEU A 145 -1.53 -5.57 -6.38
C LEU A 145 -2.77 -5.42 -5.50
N ARG A 146 -2.77 -5.99 -4.29
CA ARG A 146 -3.86 -5.78 -3.32
C ARG A 146 -3.97 -4.31 -2.92
N LEU A 147 -2.85 -3.61 -2.72
CA LEU A 147 -2.84 -2.18 -2.44
C LEU A 147 -3.42 -1.37 -3.62
N LEU A 148 -3.12 -1.77 -4.86
CA LEU A 148 -3.74 -1.17 -6.04
C LEU A 148 -5.26 -1.36 -6.03
N ALA A 149 -5.77 -2.56 -5.70
CA ALA A 149 -7.20 -2.81 -5.57
C ALA A 149 -7.84 -1.92 -4.48
N VAL A 150 -7.23 -1.83 -3.30
CA VAL A 150 -7.67 -0.93 -2.22
C VAL A 150 -7.76 0.52 -2.70
N ARG A 151 -6.80 0.97 -3.52
CA ARG A 151 -6.77 2.34 -4.04
C ARG A 151 -7.76 2.61 -5.18
N VAL A 152 -8.18 1.59 -5.91
CA VAL A 152 -9.23 1.71 -6.94
C VAL A 152 -10.61 1.72 -6.28
N ALA A 153 -10.75 1.03 -5.14
CA ALA A 153 -12.01 0.93 -4.40
C ALA A 153 -12.31 2.13 -3.46
N LEU A 154 -11.34 2.99 -3.17
CA LEU A 154 -11.45 4.19 -2.31
C LEU A 154 -11.37 5.48 -3.12
#